data_AF-A0A7C8Z6B0-F1
#
_entry.id   AF-A0A7C8Z6B0-F1
#
_cell.length_a   1.000
_cell.length_b   1.000
_cell.length_c   1.000
_cell.angle_alpha   90.00
_cell.angle_beta   90.00
_cell.angle_gamma   90.00
#
_symmetry.space_group_name_H-M   'P 1'
#
loop_
_entity.id
_entity.type
_entity.pdbx_description
1 polymer ?
#
loop_
_entity_poly.entity_id
_entity_poly.type
_entity_poly.pdbx_seq_one_letter_code
_entity_poly.pdbx_strand_id
1 'polypeptide(L)'
;QMSEYRHLVMKYIDSTGDNILHLAARLPPSDRLSLVSGAALQMQRELQWFKEVEKFVQPAYKTMKNQDDKTPAMVFSEEHRNLVKEGEKWMKDAATSGTV
;
A
#
# COMPACT_ATOMS: atom_id res chain seq x y z
N GLN A 1 -5.40 25.80 -12.24
CA GLN A 1 -4.12 26.02 -11.54
C GLN A 1 -3.70 24.86 -10.61
N MET A 2 -4.62 24.10 -10.00
CA MET A 2 -4.28 22.86 -9.25
C MET A 2 -3.93 21.63 -10.13
N SER A 3 -4.20 21.70 -11.43
CA SER A 3 -4.02 20.58 -12.37
C SER A 3 -2.57 20.33 -12.76
N GLU A 4 -1.75 21.37 -12.90
CA GLU A 4 -0.34 21.24 -13.30
C GLU A 4 0.53 20.73 -12.15
N TYR A 5 0.34 21.26 -10.94
CA TYR A 5 1.04 20.79 -9.75
C TYR A 5 0.77 19.29 -9.49
N ARG A 6 -0.49 18.86 -9.66
CA ARG A 6 -0.88 17.45 -9.57
C ARG A 6 -0.13 16.59 -10.61
N HIS A 7 0.01 17.07 -11.84
CA HIS A 7 0.76 16.34 -12.87
C HIS A 7 2.26 16.25 -12.57
N LEU A 8 2.86 17.31 -12.00
CA LEU A 8 4.27 17.28 -11.60
C LEU A 8 4.51 16.28 -10.48
N VAL A 9 3.66 16.28 -9.44
CA VAL A 9 3.74 15.32 -8.33
C VAL A 9 3.54 13.88 -8.83
N MET A 10 2.64 13.64 -9.79
CA MET A 10 2.41 12.30 -10.36
C MET A 10 3.56 11.81 -11.23
N LYS A 11 4.40 12.70 -11.75
CA LYS A 11 5.60 12.36 -12.54
C LYS A 11 6.85 12.20 -11.69
N TYR A 12 6.80 12.57 -10.41
CA TYR A 12 7.92 12.48 -9.49
C TYR A 12 8.38 11.02 -9.31
N ILE A 13 9.69 10.87 -9.35
CA ILE A 13 10.43 9.64 -9.02
C ILE A 13 11.49 10.08 -8.02
N ASP A 14 11.60 9.37 -6.90
CA ASP A 14 12.58 9.69 -5.87
C ASP A 14 13.99 9.16 -6.20
N SER A 15 14.95 9.40 -5.31
CA SER A 15 16.34 8.97 -5.48
C SER A 15 16.54 7.45 -5.49
N THR A 16 15.55 6.67 -5.06
CA THR A 16 15.56 5.20 -5.06
C THR A 16 14.86 4.60 -6.28
N GLY A 17 14.36 5.45 -7.19
CA GLY A 17 13.63 5.03 -8.37
C GLY A 17 12.15 4.76 -8.11
N ASP A 18 11.65 5.10 -6.93
CA ASP A 18 10.24 4.92 -6.59
C ASP A 18 9.40 6.06 -7.16
N ASN A 19 8.43 5.68 -7.97
CA ASN A 19 7.36 6.60 -8.34
C ASN A 19 6.29 6.68 -7.23
N ILE A 20 5.33 7.59 -7.40
CA ILE A 20 4.26 7.82 -6.41
C ILE A 20 3.47 6.55 -6.03
N LEU A 21 3.35 5.56 -6.93
CA LEU A 21 2.65 4.31 -6.63
C LEU A 21 3.50 3.37 -5.77
N HIS A 22 4.83 3.36 -5.92
CA HIS A 22 5.73 2.67 -4.97
C HIS A 22 5.65 3.30 -3.59
N LEU A 23 5.62 4.64 -3.52
CA LEU A 23 5.48 5.35 -2.25
C LEU A 23 4.15 5.02 -1.55
N ALA A 24 3.06 4.91 -2.31
CA ALA A 24 1.76 4.46 -1.79
C ALA A 24 1.72 2.96 -1.47
N ALA A 25 2.71 2.19 -1.92
CA ALA A 25 2.83 0.76 -1.64
C ALA A 25 3.53 0.45 -0.32
N ARG A 26 4.20 1.43 0.28
CA ARG A 26 4.91 1.26 1.54
C ARG A 26 4.00 1.47 2.73
N LEU A 27 4.24 0.71 3.79
CA LEU A 27 3.56 0.95 5.04
C LEU A 27 3.94 2.33 5.60
N PRO A 28 2.98 3.10 6.14
CA PRO A 28 3.31 4.31 6.85
C PRO A 28 4.10 3.98 8.12
N PRO A 29 4.83 4.94 8.72
CA PRO A 29 5.57 4.67 9.94
C PRO A 29 4.63 4.30 11.10
N SER A 30 5.19 3.63 12.11
CA SER A 30 4.43 3.01 13.22
C SER A 30 3.52 3.96 13.99
N ASP A 31 3.84 5.25 14.00
CA ASP A 31 3.02 6.31 14.59
C ASP A 31 1.68 6.52 13.89
N ARG A 32 1.59 6.21 12.58
CA ARG A 32 0.35 6.25 11.79
C ARG A 32 -0.30 4.88 11.56
N LEU A 33 0.43 3.79 11.80
CA LEU A 33 -0.09 2.42 11.72
C LEU A 33 -1.14 2.10 12.80
N SER A 34 -1.16 2.84 13.91
CA SER A 34 -2.08 2.62 15.04
C SER A 34 -3.45 3.30 14.89
N LEU A 35 -3.71 3.99 13.78
CA LEU A 35 -4.95 4.73 13.54
C LEU A 35 -6.15 3.83 13.22
N VAL A 36 -5.93 2.56 12.83
CA VAL A 36 -6.98 1.60 12.47
C VAL A 36 -6.95 0.41 13.43
N SER A 37 -8.12 0.00 13.93
CA SER A 37 -8.25 -1.11 14.86
C SER A 37 -8.10 -2.47 14.14
N GLY A 38 -6.89 -3.03 14.14
CA GLY A 38 -6.63 -4.42 13.75
C GLY A 38 -6.08 -4.62 12.33
N ALA A 39 -5.34 -5.71 12.16
CA ALA A 39 -4.52 -5.95 10.96
C ALA A 39 -5.34 -6.05 9.66
N ALA A 40 -6.52 -6.66 9.70
CA ALA A 40 -7.40 -6.79 8.54
C ALA A 40 -7.95 -5.42 8.06
N LEU A 41 -8.37 -4.56 9.00
CA LEU A 41 -8.87 -3.21 8.67
C LEU A 41 -7.74 -2.30 8.19
N GLN A 42 -6.54 -2.42 8.77
CA GLN A 42 -5.35 -1.73 8.24
C GLN A 42 -5.06 -2.18 6.80
N MET A 43 -5.03 -3.49 6.54
CA MET A 43 -4.80 -4.04 5.19
C MET A 43 -5.82 -3.53 4.18
N GLN A 44 -7.10 -3.49 4.54
CA GLN A 44 -8.16 -2.97 3.68
C GLN A 44 -7.94 -1.49 3.35
N ARG A 45 -7.57 -0.68 4.34
CA ARG A 45 -7.32 0.75 4.16
C ARG A 45 -6.13 1.01 3.24
N GLU A 46 -5.02 0.32 3.45
CA GLU A 46 -3.82 0.46 2.62
C GLU A 46 -4.09 0.02 1.17
N LEU A 47 -4.85 -1.08 0.98
CA LEU A 47 -5.26 -1.52 -0.36
C LEU A 47 -6.14 -0.48 -1.06
N GLN A 48 -7.09 0.11 -0.34
CA GLN A 48 -7.94 1.16 -0.89
C GLN A 48 -7.12 2.38 -1.31
N TRP A 49 -6.15 2.80 -0.47
CA TRP A 49 -5.26 3.90 -0.78
C TRP A 49 -4.39 3.62 -2.01
N PHE A 50 -3.76 2.44 -2.06
CA PHE A 50 -2.97 2.01 -3.22
C PHE A 50 -3.79 2.03 -4.51
N LYS A 51 -5.03 1.52 -4.46
CA LYS A 51 -5.95 1.53 -5.62
C LYS A 51 -6.40 2.92 -6.01
N GLU A 52 -6.57 3.83 -5.06
CA GLU A 52 -6.93 5.21 -5.37
C GLU A 52 -5.77 5.93 -6.08
N VAL A 53 -4.53 5.77 -5.60
CA VAL A 53 -3.34 6.32 -6.26
C VAL A 53 -3.15 5.69 -7.65
N GLU A 54 -3.37 4.38 -7.79
CA GLU A 54 -3.24 3.65 -9.06
C GLU A 54 -4.13 4.22 -10.19
N LYS A 55 -5.28 4.83 -9.86
CA LYS A 55 -6.18 5.44 -10.86
C LYS A 55 -5.58 6.68 -11.53
N PHE A 56 -4.68 7.37 -10.85
CA PHE A 56 -4.14 8.65 -11.32
C PHE A 56 -2.73 8.56 -11.89
N VAL A 57 -2.05 7.42 -11.74
CA VAL A 57 -0.71 7.23 -12.31
C VAL A 57 -0.77 6.78 -13.77
N GLN A 58 0.24 7.20 -14.53
CA GLN A 58 0.40 6.75 -15.91
C GLN A 58 0.60 5.23 -15.98
N PRO A 59 0.09 4.54 -17.02
CA PRO A 59 0.23 3.09 -17.14
C PRO A 59 1.66 2.57 -16.98
N ALA A 60 2.65 3.29 -17.54
CA ALA A 60 4.06 2.92 -17.43
C ALA A 60 4.56 2.86 -15.97
N TYR A 61 4.02 3.69 -15.08
CA TYR A 61 4.44 3.73 -13.68
C TYR A 61 3.90 2.55 -12.86
N LYS A 62 2.84 1.87 -13.34
CA LYS A 62 2.28 0.69 -12.68
C LYS A 62 3.21 -0.52 -12.75
N THR A 63 4.03 -0.59 -13.80
CA THR A 63 4.96 -1.69 -14.06
C THR A 63 6.42 -1.26 -14.03
N MET A 64 6.69 0.04 -13.85
CA MET A 64 8.03 0.57 -13.67
C MET A 64 8.68 -0.10 -12.46
N LYS A 65 9.95 -0.47 -12.59
CA LYS A 65 10.72 -1.03 -11.50
C LYS A 65 11.59 0.05 -10.84
N ASN A 66 11.73 -0.02 -9.52
CA ASN A 66 12.66 0.79 -8.78
C ASN A 66 14.10 0.23 -8.85
N GLN A 67 15.04 0.81 -8.11
CA GLN A 67 16.45 0.36 -8.10
C GLN A 67 16.63 -1.07 -7.56
N ASP A 68 15.67 -1.58 -6.78
CA ASP A 68 15.67 -2.96 -6.28
C ASP A 68 15.02 -3.96 -7.27
N ASP A 69 14.77 -3.54 -8.52
CA ASP A 69 14.08 -4.32 -9.55
C ASP A 69 12.63 -4.72 -9.16
N LYS A 70 11.99 -3.95 -8.27
CA LYS A 70 10.62 -4.21 -7.79
C LYS A 70 9.62 -3.29 -8.44
N THR A 71 8.44 -3.82 -8.77
CA THR A 71 7.28 -3.04 -9.18
C THR A 71 6.49 -2.54 -7.97
N PRO A 72 5.57 -1.55 -8.11
CA PRO A 72 4.75 -1.10 -6.99
C PRO A 72 3.94 -2.22 -6.33
N ALA A 73 3.43 -3.17 -7.13
CA ALA A 73 2.67 -4.30 -6.61
C ALA A 73 3.53 -5.29 -5.81
N MET A 74 4.80 -5.46 -6.19
CA MET A 74 5.76 -6.27 -5.44
C MET A 74 6.07 -5.61 -4.09
N VAL A 75 6.37 -4.31 -4.10
CA VAL A 75 6.59 -3.53 -2.86
C VAL A 75 5.37 -3.64 -1.95
N PHE A 76 4.15 -3.47 -2.47
CA PHE A 76 2.92 -3.57 -1.68
C PHE A 76 2.80 -4.93 -1.00
N SER A 77 3.00 -6.02 -1.76
CA SER A 77 2.88 -7.38 -1.26
C SER A 77 3.92 -7.71 -0.19
N GLU A 78 5.15 -7.23 -0.35
CA GLU A 78 6.24 -7.44 0.60
C GLU A 78 6.01 -6.68 1.92
N GLU A 79 5.70 -5.39 1.83
CA GLU A 79 5.48 -4.50 2.98
C GLU A 79 4.29 -4.96 3.83
N HIS A 80 3.23 -5.45 3.19
CA HIS A 80 1.98 -5.78 3.88
C HIS A 80 1.87 -7.26 4.32
N ARG A 81 2.92 -8.06 4.11
CA ARG A 81 2.88 -9.51 4.38
C ARG A 81 2.48 -9.86 5.81
N ASN A 82 2.92 -9.06 6.79
CA ASN A 82 2.61 -9.31 8.19
C ASN A 82 1.14 -8.95 8.52
N LEU A 83 0.59 -7.90 7.92
CA LEU A 83 -0.82 -7.53 8.11
C LEU A 83 -1.76 -8.62 7.60
N VAL A 84 -1.43 -9.24 6.45
CA VAL A 84 -2.20 -10.37 5.92
C VAL A 84 -2.17 -11.55 6.90
N LYS A 85 -0.99 -11.93 7.40
CA LYS A 85 -0.85 -13.04 8.36
C LYS A 85 -1.64 -12.82 9.66
N GLU A 86 -1.53 -11.63 10.24
CA GLU A 86 -2.25 -11.29 11.48
C GLU A 86 -3.76 -11.19 11.24
N GLY A 87 -4.17 -10.68 10.08
CA GLY A 87 -5.58 -10.66 9.67
C GLY A 87 -6.17 -12.07 9.53
N GLU A 88 -5.47 -12.97 8.83
CA GLU A 88 -5.87 -14.37 8.68
C GLU A 88 -5.98 -15.09 10.03
N LYS A 89 -5.00 -14.87 10.91
CA LYS A 89 -5.00 -15.45 12.26
C LYS A 89 -6.20 -14.96 13.07
N TRP A 90 -6.44 -13.64 13.11
CA TRP A 90 -7.57 -13.07 13.84
C TRP A 90 -8.91 -13.63 13.36
N MET A 91 -9.10 -13.78 12.04
CA MET A 91 -10.32 -14.36 11.48
C MET A 91 -10.53 -15.82 11.89
N LYS A 92 -9.45 -16.62 11.94
CA LYS A 92 -9.51 -18.01 12.42
C LYS A 92 -9.87 -18.07 13.91
N ASP A 93 -9.18 -17.29 14.73
CA ASP A 93 -9.42 -17.25 16.18
C ASP A 93 -10.87 -16.82 16.49
N ALA A 94 -11.35 -15.77 15.81
CA ALA A 94 -12.72 -15.29 15.95
C ALA A 94 -13.78 -16.34 15.55
N ALA A 95 -13.52 -17.14 14.50
CA ALA A 95 -14.43 -18.19 14.07
C ALA A 95 -14.47 -19.37 15.07
N THR A 96 -13.32 -19.73 15.66
CA THR A 96 -13.23 -20.81 16.65
C THR A 96 -13.82 -20.44 18.01
N SER A 97 -13.82 -19.16 18.37
CA SER A 97 -14.43 -18.68 19.61
C SER A 97 -15.97 -18.64 19.56
N GLY A 98 -16.58 -18.75 18.38
CA GLY A 98 -18.04 -18.66 18.16
C GLY A 98 -18.79 -19.99 18.26
N THR A 99 -18.10 -21.11 18.45
CA THR A 99 -18.74 -22.41 18.72
C THR A 99 -18.91 -22.58 20.23
N VAL A 100 -20.12 -22.26 20.72
CA VAL A 100 -20.64 -22.66 22.04
C VAL A 100 -21.56 -23.86 21.86
#